data_AF-A0A967QPF7-F1
#
_entry.id   AF-A0A967QPF7-F1
#
_cell.length_a   1.000
_cell.length_b   1.000
_cell.length_c   1.000
_cell.angle_alpha   90.00
_cell.angle_beta   90.00
_cell.angle_gamma   90.00
#
_symmetry.space_group_name_H-M   'P 1'
#
loop_
_entity.id
_entity.type
_entity.pdbx_description
1 polymer ?
#
loop_
_entity_poly.entity_id
_entity_poly.type
_entity_poly.pdbx_seq_one_letter_code
_entity_poly.pdbx_strand_id
1 'polypeptide(L)'
;AGWTVTDCGTDSTDSVDYPVFARAVAEEVSAGRAEAGIVVDGAGIGSAMVANKVPGVRAALCYDLSSARNSREHNHANVLTLGAGLIGEALAWQIVEAWLETPWGDGR
;
A
#
# COMPACT_ATOMS: atom_id res chain seq x y z
N ALA A 1 -5.26 16.58 -9.49
CA ALA A 1 -6.22 15.71 -10.23
C ALA A 1 -6.82 14.73 -9.22
N GLY A 2 -8.04 14.22 -9.46
CA GLY A 2 -8.66 13.23 -8.57
C GLY A 2 -8.24 11.80 -8.91
N TRP A 3 -8.27 10.91 -7.92
CA TRP A 3 -8.04 9.47 -8.08
C TRP A 3 -9.38 8.73 -8.22
N THR A 4 -9.44 7.72 -9.09
CA THR A 4 -10.54 6.76 -9.05
C THR A 4 -10.18 5.66 -8.05
N VAL A 5 -11.05 5.41 -7.08
CA VAL A 5 -10.76 4.51 -5.96
C VAL A 5 -11.71 3.32 -6.00
N THR A 6 -11.15 2.11 -5.95
CA THR A 6 -11.88 0.88 -5.67
C THR A 6 -11.66 0.52 -4.21
N ASP A 7 -12.69 0.66 -3.39
CA ASP A 7 -12.66 0.22 -2.00
C ASP A 7 -12.81 -1.30 -1.92
N CYS A 8 -11.81 -1.97 -1.33
CA CYS A 8 -11.80 -3.42 -1.14
C CYS A 8 -12.34 -3.83 0.24
N GLY A 9 -12.82 -2.88 1.04
CA GLY A 9 -13.25 -3.03 2.43
C GLY A 9 -12.09 -2.93 3.42
N THR A 10 -12.34 -3.15 4.71
CA THR A 10 -13.65 -3.39 5.36
C THR A 10 -14.49 -2.11 5.47
N ASP A 11 -15.79 -2.23 5.72
CA ASP A 11 -16.75 -1.11 5.83
C ASP A 11 -17.29 -0.90 7.26
N SER A 12 -16.73 -1.62 8.24
CA SER A 12 -17.12 -1.55 9.65
C SER A 12 -15.91 -1.59 10.58
N THR A 13 -16.15 -1.32 11.87
CA THR A 13 -15.13 -1.42 12.93
C THR A 13 -15.06 -2.81 13.55
N ASP A 14 -15.80 -3.77 13.01
CA ASP A 14 -15.82 -5.13 13.53
C ASP A 14 -14.48 -5.81 13.29
N SER A 15 -14.16 -6.79 14.14
CA SER A 15 -12.94 -7.56 13.97
C SER A 15 -13.01 -8.39 12.69
N VAL A 16 -11.96 -8.27 11.87
CA VAL A 16 -11.84 -8.97 10.59
C VAL A 16 -10.42 -9.47 10.36
N ASP A 17 -10.26 -10.37 9.39
CA ASP A 17 -8.97 -10.91 8.99
C ASP A 17 -8.32 -10.05 7.90
N TYR A 18 -7.30 -9.27 8.27
CA TYR A 18 -6.54 -8.43 7.33
C TYR A 18 -6.05 -9.17 6.05
N PRO A 19 -5.70 -10.49 6.07
CA PRO A 19 -5.25 -11.15 4.85
C PRO A 19 -6.30 -11.15 3.72
N VAL A 20 -7.59 -11.12 4.05
CA VAL A 20 -8.67 -11.08 3.05
C VAL A 20 -8.56 -9.80 2.22
N PHE A 21 -8.44 -8.66 2.89
CA PHE A 21 -8.40 -7.33 2.27
C PHE A 21 -7.06 -7.04 1.61
N ALA A 22 -5.95 -7.41 2.26
CA ALA A 22 -4.61 -7.27 1.69
C ALA A 22 -4.48 -8.06 0.38
N ARG A 23 -5.06 -9.27 0.32
CA ARG A 23 -5.10 -10.06 -0.92
C ARG A 23 -5.98 -9.41 -1.98
N ALA A 24 -7.17 -8.91 -1.62
CA ALA A 24 -8.07 -8.26 -2.57
C ALA A 24 -7.40 -7.07 -3.28
N VAL A 25 -6.75 -6.17 -2.52
CA VAL A 25 -5.98 -5.05 -3.09
C VAL A 25 -4.83 -5.54 -3.97
N ALA A 26 -4.09 -6.55 -3.50
CA ALA A 26 -2.97 -7.11 -4.25
C ALA A 26 -3.42 -7.77 -5.58
N GLU A 27 -4.59 -8.42 -5.61
CA GLU A 27 -5.17 -9.02 -6.83
C GLU A 27 -5.65 -7.97 -7.83
N GLU A 28 -6.21 -6.83 -7.38
CA GLU A 28 -6.55 -5.70 -8.26
C GLU A 28 -5.30 -5.15 -8.97
N VAL A 29 -4.21 -4.98 -8.23
CA VAL A 29 -2.92 -4.50 -8.77
C VAL A 29 -2.27 -5.54 -9.69
N SER A 30 -2.23 -6.81 -9.25
CA SER A 30 -1.64 -7.91 -10.03
C SER A 30 -2.35 -8.12 -11.37
N ALA A 31 -3.67 -7.97 -11.39
CA ALA A 31 -4.47 -8.09 -12.60
C ALA A 31 -4.46 -6.85 -13.50
N GLY A 32 -3.78 -5.76 -13.10
CA GLY A 32 -3.73 -4.50 -13.85
C GLY A 32 -5.06 -3.73 -13.86
N ARG A 33 -5.99 -4.05 -12.94
CA ARG A 33 -7.24 -3.29 -12.76
C ARG A 33 -7.02 -2.01 -11.95
N ALA A 34 -5.98 -2.01 -11.11
CA ALA A 34 -5.48 -0.84 -10.41
C ALA A 34 -3.99 -0.63 -10.70
N GLU A 35 -3.57 0.63 -10.89
CA GLU A 35 -2.16 0.98 -11.10
C GLU A 35 -1.35 0.95 -9.79
N ALA A 36 -2.03 1.13 -8.67
CA ALA A 36 -1.47 1.17 -7.33
C ALA A 36 -2.47 0.65 -6.29
N GLY A 37 -1.96 0.05 -5.22
CA GLY A 37 -2.74 -0.38 -4.06
C GLY A 37 -2.27 0.27 -2.77
N ILE A 38 -3.20 0.54 -1.85
CA ILE A 38 -2.91 1.01 -0.49
C ILE A 38 -3.65 0.09 0.48
N VAL A 39 -2.93 -0.47 1.46
CA VAL A 39 -3.51 -1.32 2.51
C VAL A 39 -3.18 -0.75 3.89
N VAL A 40 -4.18 -0.64 4.75
CA VAL A 40 -4.00 -0.15 6.12
C VAL A 40 -4.44 -1.24 7.09
N ASP A 41 -3.55 -1.65 7.99
CA ASP A 41 -3.90 -2.48 9.14
C ASP A 41 -3.27 -1.89 10.43
N GLY A 42 -3.36 -2.58 11.57
CA GLY A 42 -2.79 -2.10 12.83
C GLY A 42 -1.28 -1.77 12.76
N ALA A 43 -0.49 -2.61 12.10
CA ALA A 43 0.96 -2.42 11.93
C ALA A 43 1.39 -2.27 10.47
N GLY A 44 0.58 -2.69 9.49
CA GLY A 44 0.91 -2.77 8.07
C GLY A 44 1.85 -3.92 7.69
N ILE A 45 2.49 -4.58 8.68
CA ILE A 45 3.44 -5.68 8.48
C ILE A 45 2.74 -6.91 7.91
N GLY A 46 1.62 -7.31 8.51
CA GLY A 46 0.87 -8.49 8.08
C GLY A 46 0.35 -8.32 6.65
N SER A 47 -0.25 -7.17 6.36
CA SER A 47 -0.72 -6.84 5.00
C SER A 47 0.40 -6.86 3.97
N ALA A 48 1.59 -6.33 4.29
CA ALA A 48 2.74 -6.40 3.38
C ALA A 48 3.16 -7.84 3.11
N MET A 49 3.20 -8.69 4.14
CA MET A 49 3.55 -10.11 3.97
C MET A 49 2.55 -10.83 3.07
N VAL A 50 1.25 -10.58 3.23
CA VAL A 50 0.18 -11.20 2.43
C VAL A 50 0.22 -10.70 0.99
N ALA A 51 0.25 -9.38 0.79
CA ALA A 51 0.26 -8.78 -0.55
C ALA A 51 1.45 -9.25 -1.39
N ASN A 52 2.64 -9.37 -0.78
CA ASN A 52 3.85 -9.88 -1.45
C ASN A 52 3.79 -11.38 -1.80
N LYS A 53 2.75 -12.14 -1.40
CA LYS A 53 2.52 -13.51 -1.91
C LYS A 53 1.84 -13.52 -3.27
N VAL A 54 1.24 -12.42 -3.70
CA VAL A 54 0.56 -12.33 -5.00
C VAL A 54 1.61 -12.04 -6.09
N PRO A 55 1.69 -12.87 -7.14
CA PRO A 55 2.64 -12.64 -8.23
C PRO A 55 2.47 -11.26 -8.87
N GLY A 56 3.58 -10.58 -9.14
CA GLY A 56 3.59 -9.22 -9.72
C GLY A 56 3.40 -8.09 -8.72
N VAL A 57 3.11 -8.39 -7.45
CA VAL A 57 3.01 -7.38 -6.38
C VAL A 57 4.36 -7.19 -5.69
N ARG A 58 4.68 -5.92 -5.43
CA ARG A 58 5.79 -5.45 -4.61
C ARG A 58 5.21 -4.49 -3.59
N ALA A 59 4.83 -5.03 -2.43
CA ALA A 59 4.25 -4.28 -1.34
C ALA A 59 5.35 -3.76 -0.39
N ALA A 60 5.31 -2.47 -0.11
CA ALA A 60 6.25 -1.80 0.79
C ALA A 60 5.52 -1.24 2.02
N LEU A 61 5.99 -1.64 3.21
CA LEU A 61 5.59 -1.02 4.47
C LEU A 61 6.39 0.26 4.66
N CYS A 62 5.69 1.38 4.88
CA CYS A 62 6.35 2.66 5.11
C CYS A 62 5.78 3.35 6.34
N TYR A 63 6.66 3.83 7.23
CA TYR A 63 6.29 4.65 8.38
C TYR A 63 6.84 6.08 8.29
N ASP A 64 7.56 6.40 7.21
CA ASP A 64 8.11 7.72 6.97
C ASP A 64 8.21 8.01 5.47
N LEU A 65 8.46 9.28 5.13
CA LEU A 65 8.55 9.74 3.75
C LEU A 65 9.77 9.15 3.01
N SER A 66 10.84 8.83 3.74
CA SER A 66 12.08 8.31 3.16
C SER A 66 11.88 6.90 2.61
N SER A 67 11.27 6.02 3.41
CA SER A 67 10.91 4.65 3.03
C SER A 67 9.87 4.66 1.90
N ALA A 68 8.89 5.56 1.95
CA ALA A 68 7.90 5.73 0.89
C ALA A 68 8.56 6.03 -0.47
N ARG A 69 9.40 7.07 -0.53
CA ARG A 69 10.13 7.46 -1.74
C ARG A 69 11.05 6.35 -2.23
N ASN A 70 11.86 5.79 -1.32
CA ASN A 70 12.81 4.74 -1.65
C ASN A 70 12.11 3.48 -2.22
N SER A 71 10.95 3.11 -1.67
CA SER A 71 10.18 1.97 -2.17
C SER A 71 9.72 2.15 -3.62
N ARG A 72 9.31 3.36 -4.00
CA ARG A 72 8.89 3.69 -5.37
C ARG A 72 10.06 3.77 -6.32
N GLU A 73 11.08 4.53 -5.93
CA GLU A 73 12.22 4.84 -6.78
C GLU A 73 13.03 3.58 -7.10
N HIS A 74 13.37 2.77 -6.09
CA HIS A 74 14.31 1.66 -6.26
C HIS A 74 13.65 0.29 -6.41
N ASN A 75 12.46 0.10 -5.81
CA ASN A 75 11.80 -1.20 -5.77
C ASN A 75 10.56 -1.24 -6.67
N HIS A 76 10.24 -0.13 -7.33
CA HIS A 76 9.03 0.05 -8.13
C HIS A 76 7.79 -0.46 -7.38
N ALA A 77 7.70 -0.17 -6.07
CA ALA A 77 6.60 -0.64 -5.25
C ALA A 77 5.26 -0.22 -5.87
N ASN A 78 4.36 -1.19 -6.04
CA ASN A 78 3.02 -0.99 -6.61
C ASN A 78 1.91 -1.22 -5.57
N VAL A 79 2.27 -1.61 -4.35
CA VAL A 79 1.38 -1.59 -3.19
C VAL A 79 2.10 -0.90 -2.01
N LEU A 80 1.43 0.04 -1.36
CA LEU A 80 1.85 0.67 -0.11
C LEU A 80 1.08 0.01 1.05
N THR A 81 1.78 -0.29 2.15
CA THR A 81 1.12 -0.66 3.40
C THR A 81 1.46 0.28 4.53
N LEU A 82 0.47 0.54 5.39
CA LEU A 82 0.57 1.47 6.51
C LEU A 82 0.05 0.80 7.80
N GLY A 83 0.61 1.23 8.94
CA GLY A 83 0.19 0.78 10.26
C GLY A 83 -0.53 1.87 11.03
N ALA A 84 -1.86 1.80 11.13
CA ALA A 84 -2.67 2.81 11.83
C ALA A 84 -2.35 2.95 13.33
N GLY A 85 -1.80 1.90 13.95
CA GLY A 85 -1.34 1.93 15.34
C GLY A 85 0.08 2.48 15.52
N LEU A 86 0.83 2.69 14.43
CA LEU A 86 2.25 3.05 14.49
C LEU A 86 2.52 4.49 14.01
N ILE A 87 1.65 5.05 13.16
CA ILE A 87 1.76 6.42 12.64
C ILE A 87 0.43 7.18 12.79
N GLY A 88 0.53 8.49 12.99
CA GLY A 88 -0.64 9.38 13.04
C GLY A 88 -1.19 9.71 11.65
N GLU A 89 -2.47 10.08 11.59
CA GLU A 89 -3.21 10.35 10.34
C GLU A 89 -2.53 11.39 9.45
N ALA A 90 -2.07 12.51 10.02
CA ALA A 90 -1.40 13.57 9.26
C ALA A 90 -0.11 13.09 8.58
N LEU A 91 0.62 12.16 9.20
CA LEU A 91 1.81 11.55 8.62
C LEU A 91 1.43 10.50 7.57
N ALA A 92 0.39 9.72 7.81
CA ALA A 92 -0.12 8.74 6.85
C ALA A 92 -0.49 9.42 5.51
N TRP A 93 -1.19 10.57 5.55
CA TRP A 93 -1.49 11.36 4.36
C TRP A 93 -0.23 11.82 3.61
N GLN A 94 0.77 12.35 4.32
CA GLN A 94 2.04 12.77 3.73
C GLN A 94 2.79 11.60 3.08
N ILE A 95 2.73 10.41 3.68
CA ILE A 95 3.34 9.19 3.14
C ILE A 95 2.63 8.77 1.85
N VAL A 96 1.30 8.73 1.85
CA VAL A 96 0.50 8.38 0.66
C VAL A 96 0.78 9.35 -0.48
N GLU A 97 0.76 10.65 -0.22
CA GLU A 97 1.05 11.69 -1.22
C GLU A 97 2.47 11.52 -1.78
N ALA A 98 3.48 11.45 -0.91
CA ALA A 98 4.86 11.26 -1.34
C ALA A 98 5.05 9.96 -2.15
N TRP A 99 4.38 8.88 -1.77
CA TRP A 99 4.48 7.59 -2.47
C TRP A 99 3.81 7.63 -3.85
N LEU A 100 2.62 8.23 -3.97
CA LEU A 100 1.92 8.36 -5.25
C LEU A 100 2.64 9.31 -6.22
N GLU A 101 3.23 10.39 -5.70
CA GLU A 101 3.96 11.38 -6.51
C GLU A 101 5.37 10.93 -6.90
N THR A 102 5.97 9.98 -6.17
CA THR A 102 7.32 9.51 -6.50
C THR A 102 7.29 8.62 -7.74
N PRO A 103 7.95 9.03 -8.85
CA PRO A 103 8.06 8.19 -10.03
C PRO A 103 8.96 6.98 -9.75
N TRP A 104 8.87 5.97 -10.60
CA TRP A 104 9.86 4.90 -10.61
C TRP A 104 11.20 5.45 -11.04
N GLY A 105 12.26 5.01 -10.37
CA GLY A 105 13.62 5.37 -10.76
C GLY A 105 14.03 4.64 -12.04
N ASP A 106 15.00 5.23 -12.74
CA ASP A 106 15.62 4.60 -13.91
C ASP A 106 16.19 3.22 -13.54
N GLY A 107 16.04 2.24 -14.44
CA GLY A 107 16.49 0.87 -14.18
C GLY A 107 18.00 0.78 -13.92
N ARG A 108 18.38 0.16 -12.80
CA ARG A 108 19.76 -0.13 -12.39
C ARG A 108 19.83 -1.47 -11.66
#